data_AF-A0A672L9Z4-F1
#
_entry.id   AF-A0A672L9Z4-F1
#
_cell.length_a   1.000
_cell.length_b   1.000
_cell.length_c   1.000
_cell.angle_alpha   90.00
_cell.angle_beta   90.00
_cell.angle_gamma   90.00
#
_symmetry.space_group_name_H-M   'P 1'
#
loop_
_entity.id
_entity.type
_entity.pdbx_description
1 polymer ?
#
loop_
_entity_poly.entity_id
_entity_poly.type
_entity_poly.pdbx_seq_one_letter_code
_entity_poly.pdbx_strand_id
1 'polypeptide(L)'
;MNQGCSKTPNLDHNCCPMQAGRGKLVVMVQRAAGLKADLFTRTDGYVKVWYNLMYEETEVIMDNNDPEWNISYDFRSIEFGHELIFEVWDSDVIYNDFVGRCVVRPERGSHSHSCKLKRGILYFTYNASCEAHLTGPRCSRYSPKA
;
A
#
# COMPACT_ATOMS: atom_id res chain seq x y z
N MET A 1 16.14 -15.56 -33.88
CA MET A 1 15.69 -16.25 -32.65
C MET A 1 14.43 -15.55 -32.17
N ASN A 2 13.26 -16.18 -32.35
CA ASN A 2 12.00 -15.67 -31.81
C ASN A 2 12.05 -15.81 -30.29
N GLN A 3 12.46 -14.75 -29.59
CA GLN A 3 12.15 -14.65 -28.17
C GLN A 3 10.65 -14.33 -28.09
N GLY A 4 9.84 -15.39 -28.05
CA GLY A 4 8.42 -15.27 -27.80
C GLY A 4 8.18 -14.45 -26.53
N CYS A 5 7.16 -13.61 -26.56
CA CYS A 5 6.75 -12.80 -25.42
C CYS A 5 6.68 -13.66 -24.14
N SER A 6 7.24 -13.17 -23.04
CA SER A 6 6.87 -13.74 -21.74
C SER A 6 5.37 -13.54 -21.57
N LYS A 7 4.60 -14.63 -21.53
CA LYS A 7 3.14 -14.59 -21.41
C LYS A 7 2.78 -13.99 -20.05
N THR A 8 2.55 -12.68 -20.02
CA THR A 8 1.98 -11.99 -18.87
C THR A 8 0.53 -11.60 -19.18
N PRO A 9 -0.35 -11.47 -18.16
CA PRO A 9 -1.79 -11.27 -18.39
C PRO A 9 -2.15 -10.02 -19.22
N ASN A 10 -1.27 -9.01 -19.26
CA ASN A 10 -1.53 -7.73 -19.91
C ASN A 10 -0.76 -7.55 -21.23
N LEU A 11 -0.25 -8.62 -21.86
CA LEU A 11 0.41 -8.54 -23.16
C LEU A 11 -0.38 -9.31 -24.22
N ASP A 12 -0.56 -8.70 -25.39
CA ASP A 12 -1.11 -9.36 -26.57
C ASP A 12 -0.06 -10.25 -27.27
N HIS A 13 -0.44 -10.86 -28.39
CA HIS A 13 0.44 -11.73 -29.18
C HIS A 13 1.66 -11.02 -29.80
N ASN A 14 1.64 -9.68 -29.84
CA ASN A 14 2.73 -8.84 -30.34
C ASN A 14 3.55 -8.19 -29.21
N CYS A 15 3.37 -8.61 -27.95
CA CYS A 15 3.97 -7.97 -26.77
C CYS A 15 3.53 -6.52 -26.54
N CYS A 16 2.34 -6.14 -27.02
CA CYS A 16 1.78 -4.84 -26.74
C CYS A 16 0.94 -4.90 -25.46
N PRO A 17 1.09 -3.93 -24.54
CA PRO A 17 0.20 -3.80 -23.39
C PRO A 17 -1.26 -3.68 -23.82
N MET A 18 -2.13 -4.54 -23.31
CA MET A 18 -3.57 -4.47 -23.59
C MET A 18 -4.25 -3.32 -22.84
N GLN A 19 -3.73 -2.98 -21.65
CA GLN A 19 -4.21 -1.90 -20.81
C GLN A 19 -3.03 -1.05 -20.32
N ALA A 20 -3.16 0.27 -20.46
CA ALA A 20 -2.26 1.24 -19.85
C ALA A 20 -2.55 1.37 -18.35
N GLY A 21 -1.63 1.95 -17.59
CA GLY A 21 -1.84 2.21 -16.17
C GLY A 21 -1.66 0.98 -15.30
N ARG A 22 -1.12 -0.12 -15.83
CA ARG A 22 -0.96 -1.37 -15.09
C ARG A 22 0.42 -1.51 -14.47
N GLY A 23 0.46 -2.09 -13.28
CA GLY A 23 1.69 -2.24 -12.53
C GLY A 23 1.60 -3.23 -11.38
N LYS A 24 2.63 -3.22 -10.54
CA LYS A 24 2.63 -3.94 -9.27
C LYS A 24 2.79 -2.98 -8.11
N LEU A 25 2.18 -3.32 -6.97
CA LEU A 25 2.27 -2.54 -5.73
C LEU A 25 2.57 -3.45 -4.55
N VAL A 26 3.67 -3.15 -3.85
CA VAL A 26 4.03 -3.78 -2.58
C VAL A 26 4.06 -2.69 -1.52
N VAL A 27 3.36 -2.91 -0.40
CA VAL A 27 3.22 -1.94 0.69
C VAL A 27 3.81 -2.53 1.96
N MET A 28 4.66 -1.78 2.66
CA MET A 28 5.19 -2.17 3.96
C MET A 28 4.65 -1.23 5.04
N VAL A 29 3.87 -1.78 5.96
CA VAL A 29 3.46 -1.09 7.19
C VAL A 29 4.59 -1.27 8.21
N GLN A 30 5.28 -0.19 8.55
CA GLN A 30 6.46 -0.29 9.42
C GLN A 30 6.09 -0.18 10.88
N ARG A 31 5.63 1.00 11.30
CA ARG A 31 5.36 1.32 12.70
C ARG A 31 4.47 2.54 12.83
N ALA A 32 3.94 2.75 14.02
CA ALA A 32 3.38 4.03 14.43
C ALA A 32 4.13 4.58 15.66
N ALA A 33 3.97 5.87 15.93
CA ALA A 33 4.54 6.51 17.11
C ALA A 33 3.55 7.47 17.73
N GLY A 34 3.51 7.51 19.06
CA GLY A 34 2.65 8.41 19.84
C GLY A 34 1.16 8.18 19.61
N LEU A 35 0.74 6.93 19.36
CA LEU A 35 -0.66 6.57 19.42
C LEU A 35 -1.18 6.82 20.84
N LYS A 36 -2.38 7.40 20.96
CA LYS A 36 -2.99 7.70 22.26
C LYS A 36 -4.51 7.66 22.13
N ALA A 37 -5.05 6.56 21.63
CA ALA A 37 -6.50 6.43 21.49
C ALA A 37 -7.18 6.33 22.86
N ASP A 38 -6.54 5.65 23.81
CA ASP A 38 -7.03 5.54 25.18
C ASP A 38 -6.69 6.71 26.13
N LEU A 39 -7.57 6.89 27.13
CA LEU A 39 -7.39 7.86 28.22
C LEU A 39 -6.54 7.32 29.38
N PHE A 40 -6.61 6.01 29.65
CA PHE A 40 -6.04 5.39 30.85
C PHE A 40 -5.07 4.24 30.55
N THR A 41 -5.22 3.58 29.41
CA THR A 41 -4.39 2.48 28.91
C THR A 41 -3.53 2.92 27.73
N ARG A 42 -2.68 2.02 27.23
CA ARG A 42 -1.95 2.23 25.97
C ARG A 42 -2.73 1.55 24.86
N THR A 43 -2.57 2.06 23.65
CA THR A 43 -3.32 1.60 22.47
C THR A 43 -2.99 0.16 22.07
N ASP A 44 -4.02 -0.61 21.74
CA ASP A 44 -4.01 -1.92 21.10
C ASP A 44 -4.08 -1.74 19.56
N GLY A 45 -2.96 -1.36 18.97
CA GLY A 45 -2.91 -0.80 17.61
C GLY A 45 -2.92 -1.83 16.48
N TYR A 46 -3.70 -1.56 15.43
CA TYR A 46 -3.60 -2.26 14.13
C TYR A 46 -3.92 -1.33 12.95
N VAL A 47 -3.54 -1.76 11.74
CA VAL A 47 -3.69 -0.95 10.52
C VAL A 47 -4.46 -1.73 9.45
N LYS A 48 -5.49 -1.09 8.90
CA LYS A 48 -6.19 -1.52 7.70
C LYS A 48 -5.61 -0.82 6.48
N VAL A 49 -5.28 -1.58 5.44
CA VAL A 49 -4.71 -1.07 4.19
C VAL A 49 -5.66 -1.38 3.05
N TRP A 50 -6.05 -0.34 2.31
CA TRP A 50 -6.96 -0.45 1.17
C TRP A 50 -6.32 0.07 -0.10
N TYR A 51 -6.52 -0.64 -1.21
CA TYR A 51 -6.21 -0.15 -2.55
C TYR A 51 -7.19 -0.74 -3.57
N ASN A 52 -8.00 0.09 -4.22
CA ASN A 52 -8.97 -0.32 -5.24
C ASN A 52 -9.71 -1.65 -4.94
N LEU A 53 -10.59 -1.65 -3.94
CA LEU A 53 -11.35 -2.82 -3.43
C LEU A 53 -10.51 -3.94 -2.78
N MET A 54 -9.18 -3.92 -2.89
CA MET A 54 -8.32 -4.84 -2.16
C MET A 54 -8.13 -4.35 -0.73
N TYR A 55 -7.97 -5.31 0.18
CA TYR A 55 -7.93 -5.11 1.62
C TYR A 55 -6.88 -6.01 2.25
N GLU A 56 -6.09 -5.43 3.15
CA GLU A 56 -5.15 -6.13 4.02
C GLU A 56 -5.21 -5.54 5.42
N GLU A 57 -4.86 -6.32 6.44
CA GLU A 57 -4.89 -5.89 7.84
C GLU A 57 -3.69 -6.46 8.60
N THR A 58 -3.10 -5.65 9.47
CA THR A 58 -2.02 -6.08 10.37
C THR A 58 -2.58 -6.85 11.55
N GLU A 59 -1.72 -7.63 12.20
CA GLU A 59 -2.02 -8.08 13.55
C GLU A 59 -2.15 -6.90 14.52
N VAL A 60 -2.86 -7.13 15.62
CA VAL A 60 -2.98 -6.18 16.72
C VAL A 60 -1.76 -6.28 17.61
N ILE A 61 -1.12 -5.15 17.91
CA ILE A 61 -0.06 -5.06 18.92
C ILE A 61 -0.66 -4.41 20.16
N MET A 62 -0.76 -5.19 21.23
CA MET A 62 -1.43 -4.79 22.47
C MET A 62 -0.56 -3.87 23.33
N ASP A 63 -1.20 -2.99 24.12
CA ASP A 63 -0.64 -2.12 25.16
C ASP A 63 0.63 -1.37 24.71
N ASN A 64 0.62 -0.80 23.49
CA ASN A 64 1.77 -0.11 22.93
C ASN A 64 1.39 1.12 22.09
N ASN A 65 1.85 2.30 22.56
CA ASN A 65 1.66 3.57 21.86
C ASN A 65 2.62 3.78 20.68
N ASP A 66 3.67 2.95 20.57
CA ASP A 66 4.69 3.00 19.53
C ASP A 66 4.87 1.60 18.89
N PRO A 67 3.81 1.02 18.29
CA PRO A 67 3.84 -0.35 17.76
C PRO A 67 4.66 -0.44 16.48
N GLU A 68 5.38 -1.56 16.31
CA GLU A 68 6.13 -1.91 15.11
C GLU A 68 5.61 -3.21 14.50
N TRP A 69 4.97 -3.13 13.33
CA TRP A 69 4.46 -4.32 12.62
C TRP A 69 5.47 -4.89 11.62
N ASN A 70 6.22 -4.01 10.94
CA ASN A 70 7.23 -4.36 9.93
C ASN A 70 6.78 -5.44 8.93
N ILE A 71 5.52 -5.39 8.51
CA ILE A 71 4.88 -6.38 7.63
C ILE A 71 4.70 -5.83 6.22
N SER A 72 4.85 -6.69 5.22
CA SER A 72 4.70 -6.35 3.81
C SER A 72 3.53 -7.07 3.16
N TYR A 73 2.75 -6.35 2.36
CA TYR A 73 1.63 -6.86 1.58
C TYR A 73 1.89 -6.67 0.09
N ASP A 74 1.76 -7.74 -0.68
CA ASP A 74 1.85 -7.72 -2.14
C ASP A 74 0.44 -7.66 -2.74
N PHE A 75 0.03 -6.47 -3.15
CA PHE A 75 -1.25 -6.24 -3.87
C PHE A 75 -1.19 -6.74 -5.31
N ARG A 76 -0.07 -7.37 -5.70
CA ARG A 76 0.18 -7.98 -7.01
C ARG A 76 -0.07 -6.97 -8.11
N SER A 77 -0.84 -7.36 -9.11
CA SER A 77 -1.10 -6.57 -10.30
C SER A 77 -2.25 -5.59 -10.06
N ILE A 78 -1.97 -4.31 -10.26
CA ILE A 78 -2.88 -3.20 -9.97
C ILE A 78 -3.10 -2.31 -11.18
N GLU A 79 -4.18 -1.55 -11.15
CA GLU A 79 -4.35 -0.34 -11.97
C GLU A 79 -3.94 0.89 -11.14
N PHE A 80 -3.11 1.76 -11.70
CA PHE A 80 -2.71 3.02 -11.09
C PHE A 80 -3.81 4.07 -11.18
N GLY A 81 -3.82 5.00 -10.24
CA GLY A 81 -4.76 6.12 -10.21
C GLY A 81 -5.75 6.07 -9.04
N HIS A 82 -5.80 4.95 -8.33
CA HIS A 82 -6.55 4.81 -7.09
C HIS A 82 -5.76 5.32 -5.88
N GLU A 83 -6.47 5.45 -4.76
CA GLU A 83 -5.91 5.83 -3.47
C GLU A 83 -5.44 4.60 -2.72
N LEU A 84 -4.24 4.70 -2.14
CA LEU A 84 -3.74 3.81 -1.11
C LEU A 84 -4.09 4.42 0.24
N ILE A 85 -4.97 3.75 0.97
CA ILE A 85 -5.56 4.25 2.21
C ILE A 85 -5.09 3.39 3.37
N PHE A 86 -4.60 4.04 4.41
CA PHE A 86 -4.25 3.42 5.69
C PHE A 86 -5.21 3.95 6.75
N GLU A 87 -5.86 3.06 7.48
CA GLU A 87 -6.64 3.42 8.67
C GLU A 87 -6.01 2.76 9.89
N VAL A 88 -5.72 3.56 10.90
CA VAL A 88 -5.14 3.09 12.16
C VAL A 88 -6.26 3.04 13.19
N TRP A 89 -6.34 1.91 13.88
CA TRP A 89 -7.40 1.57 14.82
C TRP A 89 -6.80 1.09 16.14
N ASP A 90 -7.53 1.34 17.22
CA ASP A 90 -7.31 0.81 18.56
C ASP A 90 -8.34 -0.29 18.81
N SER A 91 -7.92 -1.48 19.27
CA SER A 91 -8.78 -2.64 19.43
C SER A 91 -9.32 -2.75 20.86
N ASP A 92 -10.62 -2.55 21.03
CA ASP A 92 -11.28 -2.61 22.34
C ASP A 92 -12.25 -3.78 22.45
N VAL A 93 -12.60 -4.15 23.69
CA VAL A 93 -13.55 -5.25 23.97
C VAL A 93 -14.95 -4.98 23.39
N ILE A 94 -15.36 -3.72 23.28
CA ILE A 94 -16.73 -3.34 22.88
C ILE A 94 -16.74 -2.66 21.50
N TYR A 95 -15.96 -1.60 21.29
CA TYR A 95 -15.90 -0.87 20.02
C TYR A 95 -14.50 -0.34 19.75
N ASN A 96 -13.93 -0.72 18.62
CA ASN A 96 -12.61 -0.25 18.21
C ASN A 96 -12.60 1.25 17.91
N ASP A 97 -11.59 1.94 18.42
CA ASP A 97 -11.44 3.38 18.32
C ASP A 97 -10.64 3.78 17.07
N PHE A 98 -11.21 4.67 16.26
CA PHE A 98 -10.53 5.17 15.05
C PHE A 98 -9.46 6.22 15.41
N VAL A 99 -8.19 5.87 15.18
CA VAL A 99 -7.04 6.73 15.52
C VAL A 99 -6.76 7.75 14.41
N GLY A 100 -6.89 7.34 13.15
CA GLY A 100 -6.71 8.24 12.02
C GLY A 100 -6.57 7.53 10.68
N ARG A 101 -6.59 8.32 9.61
CA ARG A 101 -6.44 7.85 8.24
C ARG A 101 -5.33 8.60 7.51
N CYS A 102 -4.52 7.86 6.76
CA CYS A 102 -3.62 8.42 5.75
C CYS A 102 -4.05 7.98 4.35
N VAL A 103 -3.96 8.89 3.39
CA VAL A 103 -4.26 8.64 1.99
C VAL A 103 -3.10 9.12 1.13
N VAL A 104 -2.58 8.25 0.27
CA VAL A 104 -1.61 8.61 -0.77
C VAL A 104 -2.07 8.07 -2.11
N ARG A 105 -1.53 8.62 -3.20
CA ARG A 105 -1.74 8.10 -4.56
C ARG A 105 -0.41 7.53 -5.05
N PRO A 106 -0.25 6.20 -5.11
CA PRO A 106 1.01 5.59 -5.48
C PRO A 106 1.48 6.01 -6.87
N GLU A 107 2.79 6.24 -6.98
CA GLU A 107 3.50 6.45 -8.23
C GLU A 107 4.69 5.49 -8.32
N ARG A 108 5.08 5.13 -9.54
CA ARG A 108 6.22 4.26 -9.83
C ARG A 108 7.46 4.69 -9.04
N GLY A 109 8.11 3.72 -8.39
CA GLY A 109 9.29 3.90 -7.57
C GLY A 109 9.13 3.33 -6.17
N SER A 110 10.19 3.47 -5.36
CA SER A 110 10.15 3.21 -3.92
C SER A 110 9.96 4.52 -3.18
N HIS A 111 8.96 4.59 -2.32
CA HIS A 111 8.63 5.79 -1.56
C HIS A 111 8.54 5.46 -0.08
N SER A 112 9.07 6.35 0.75
CA SER A 112 8.94 6.29 2.21
C SER A 112 8.10 7.46 2.67
N HIS A 113 7.06 7.17 3.44
CA HIS A 113 6.11 8.17 3.90
C HIS A 113 5.93 8.12 5.42
N SER A 114 5.55 9.27 5.95
CA SER A 114 4.97 9.38 7.28
C SER A 114 3.72 10.23 7.19
N CYS A 115 2.70 9.88 7.97
CA CYS A 115 1.45 10.61 8.02
C CYS A 115 1.10 10.97 9.45
N LYS A 116 0.87 12.25 9.69
CA LYS A 116 0.32 12.73 10.94
C LYS A 116 -1.14 12.28 11.04
N LEU A 117 -1.45 11.53 12.08
CA LEU A 117 -2.80 11.10 12.42
C LEU A 117 -3.45 12.14 13.34
N LYS A 118 -4.73 11.92 13.69
CA LYS A 118 -5.36 12.71 14.77
C LYS A 118 -4.58 12.56 16.07
N ARG A 119 -4.03 11.35 16.31
CA ARG A 119 -3.16 11.03 17.43
C ARG A 119 -2.00 10.15 16.94
N GLY A 120 -0.79 10.67 17.02
CA GLY A 120 0.42 9.96 16.58
C GLY A 120 0.76 10.13 15.09
N ILE A 121 1.71 9.32 14.64
CA ILE A 121 2.25 9.32 13.28
C ILE A 121 2.37 7.88 12.80
N LEU A 122 1.86 7.59 11.60
CA LEU A 122 2.08 6.31 10.91
C LEU A 122 3.28 6.42 9.97
N TYR A 123 4.13 5.39 9.93
CA TYR A 123 5.24 5.26 8.98
C TYR A 123 5.07 4.02 8.12
N PHE A 124 5.22 4.19 6.81
CA PHE A 124 5.11 3.11 5.84
C PHE A 124 5.98 3.38 4.63
N THR A 125 6.26 2.33 3.87
CA THR A 125 6.85 2.45 2.54
C THR A 125 5.98 1.74 1.52
N TYR A 126 6.14 2.09 0.25
CA TYR A 126 5.63 1.26 -0.83
C TYR A 126 6.63 1.24 -1.99
N ASN A 127 6.61 0.14 -2.73
CA ASN A 127 7.26 0.02 -4.03
C ASN A 127 6.19 -0.20 -5.09
N ALA A 128 6.21 0.63 -6.12
CA ALA A 128 5.34 0.47 -7.28
C ALA A 128 6.17 0.35 -8.56
N SER A 129 5.86 -0.64 -9.40
CA SER A 129 6.56 -0.89 -10.66
C SER A 129 5.58 -0.98 -11.82
N CYS A 130 6.00 -0.62 -13.03
CA CYS A 130 5.18 -0.79 -14.22
C CYS A 130 5.22 -2.23 -14.71
N GLU A 131 4.11 -2.70 -15.28
CA GLU A 131 4.15 -3.90 -16.12
C GLU A 131 4.97 -3.64 -17.39
N ALA A 132 5.33 -4.72 -18.09
CA ALA A 132 6.20 -4.66 -19.26
C ALA A 132 5.67 -3.65 -20.30
N HIS A 133 6.60 -2.93 -20.93
CA HIS A 133 6.31 -1.92 -21.96
C HIS A 133 5.44 -0.74 -21.49
N LEU A 134 5.31 -0.51 -20.19
CA LEU A 134 4.66 0.66 -19.61
C LEU A 134 5.67 1.52 -18.82
N THR A 135 5.45 2.83 -18.81
CA THR A 135 6.34 3.80 -18.17
C THR A 135 5.60 5.06 -17.70
N GLY A 136 6.34 5.94 -17.03
CA GLY A 136 5.83 7.14 -16.39
C GLY A 136 5.38 6.90 -14.94
N PRO A 137 4.98 7.97 -14.22
CA PRO A 137 4.66 7.89 -12.80
C PRO A 137 3.49 6.95 -12.48
N ARG A 138 2.54 6.82 -13.39
CA ARG A 138 1.37 5.94 -13.23
C ARG A 138 1.29 4.84 -14.28
N CYS A 139 2.42 4.52 -14.92
CA CYS A 139 2.49 3.49 -15.96
C CYS A 139 1.49 3.65 -17.11
N SER A 140 1.07 4.90 -17.38
CA SER A 140 0.07 5.24 -18.39
C SER A 140 0.64 5.45 -19.78
N ARG A 141 1.98 5.44 -19.94
CA ARG A 141 2.65 5.67 -21.21
C ARG A 141 3.29 4.38 -21.70
N TYR A 142 3.19 4.13 -23.00
CA TYR A 142 3.89 3.02 -23.63
C TYR A 142 5.41 3.29 -23.69
N SER A 143 6.20 2.23 -23.52
CA SER A 143 7.64 2.21 -23.74
C SER A 143 7.97 0.96 -24.57
N PRO A 144 8.61 1.10 -25.74
CA PRO A 144 8.99 -0.06 -26.55
C PRO A 144 10.08 -0.91 -25.88
N LYS A 145 10.78 -0.35 -24.88
CA LYS A 145 11.75 -1.06 -24.04
C LYS A 145 11.03 -1.59 -22.80
N ALA A 146 11.08 -2.91 -22.60
CA ALA A 146 10.76 -3.56 -21.34
C ALA A 146 11.90 -3.36 -20.34
#